data_AF-B4GJ21-F1
#
_entry.id   AF-B4GJ21-F1
#
_cell.length_a   1.000
_cell.length_b   1.000
_cell.length_c   1.000
_cell.angle_alpha   90.00
_cell.angle_beta   90.00
_cell.angle_gamma   90.00
#
_symmetry.space_group_name_H-M   'P 1'
#
loop_
_entity.id
_entity.type
_entity.pdbx_description
1 polymer ?
#
loop_
_entity_poly.entity_id
_entity_poly.type
_entity_poly.pdbx_seq_one_letter_code
_entity_poly.pdbx_strand_id
1 'polypeptide(L)'
;MKDSYRTAVLPLGSDVKVRERHVNYLGMVRGGRLIEEMDMLAIWICHCHVKLPSLPRNTPLPYTFVTLLVDSVELLVQAKADIDLMLSGHVSWTGTSSMEISINVRQQEQTIAKGIFLMVARNATNTGPAPVNPLKPTMEQEKIYWEAAKERKKKKTTPSTCLDKTPLTEPEQKLMYELFMRTRGTDILWERSNVEKPDFSWISNTQRSTVLLPFPENRNNHNTIYASMPDEDPCGSTYQLTAYVVYTSDKHMQLMAVANVLDANSFSEVQTNAFHLTYLSEHKVKEVLPHSYQETVWHIIGRRHFQAFQNRK
;
A
#
# COMPACT_ATOMS: atom_id res chain seq x y z
N MET A 1 19.42 -8.67 -14.09
CA MET A 1 17.97 -8.40 -13.97
C MET A 1 17.16 -9.02 -15.12
N LYS A 2 17.74 -9.24 -16.31
CA LYS A 2 17.08 -9.99 -17.41
C LYS A 2 16.47 -11.33 -16.99
N ASP A 3 17.14 -12.10 -16.14
CA ASP A 3 16.67 -13.44 -15.75
C ASP A 3 15.32 -13.43 -15.01
N SER A 4 15.08 -12.39 -14.22
CA SER A 4 13.86 -12.20 -13.44
C SER A 4 12.83 -11.30 -14.14
N TYR A 5 13.15 -10.74 -15.31
CA TYR A 5 12.21 -9.91 -16.06
C TYR A 5 11.03 -10.76 -16.55
N ARG A 6 9.81 -10.36 -16.21
CA ARG A 6 8.58 -11.02 -16.65
C ARG A 6 7.56 -10.00 -17.12
N THR A 7 6.72 -10.45 -18.04
CA THR A 7 5.63 -9.67 -18.63
C THR A 7 4.35 -10.48 -18.54
N ALA A 8 3.27 -9.82 -18.15
CA ALA A 8 1.93 -10.37 -18.13
C ALA A 8 0.99 -9.40 -18.87
N VAL A 9 -0.04 -9.96 -19.52
CA VAL A 9 -1.10 -9.17 -20.15
C VAL A 9 -2.38 -9.41 -19.37
N LEU A 10 -3.03 -8.34 -18.93
CA LEU A 10 -4.36 -8.38 -18.34
C LEU A 10 -5.39 -8.11 -19.46
N PRO A 11 -6.15 -9.13 -19.89
CA PRO A 11 -6.99 -9.06 -21.10
C PRO A 11 -8.32 -8.36 -20.83
N LEU A 12 -8.29 -7.05 -20.55
CA LEU A 12 -9.48 -6.24 -20.27
C LEU A 12 -10.37 -6.02 -21.51
N GLY A 13 -9.78 -5.89 -22.69
CA GLY A 13 -10.51 -5.75 -23.94
C GLY A 13 -11.09 -7.06 -24.43
N SER A 14 -10.30 -8.12 -24.32
CA SER A 14 -10.63 -9.45 -24.88
C SER A 14 -11.58 -10.27 -23.99
N ASP A 15 -11.44 -10.22 -22.66
CA ASP A 15 -12.24 -11.01 -21.73
C ASP A 15 -13.20 -10.14 -20.91
N VAL A 16 -14.49 -10.25 -21.22
CA VAL A 16 -15.57 -9.51 -20.55
C VAL A 16 -15.65 -9.83 -19.06
N LYS A 17 -15.43 -11.09 -18.65
CA LYS A 17 -15.53 -11.49 -17.24
C LYS A 17 -14.38 -10.93 -16.41
N VAL A 18 -13.21 -10.79 -17.02
CA VAL A 18 -12.06 -10.11 -16.37
C VAL A 18 -12.36 -8.62 -16.30
N ARG A 19 -12.86 -8.01 -17.38
CA ARG A 19 -13.24 -6.59 -17.40
C ARG A 19 -14.22 -6.21 -16.32
N GLU A 20 -15.31 -6.97 -16.15
CA GLU A 20 -16.36 -6.68 -15.16
C GLU A 20 -15.81 -6.63 -13.72
N ARG A 21 -14.83 -7.47 -13.40
CA ARG A 21 -14.19 -7.47 -12.07
C ARG A 21 -13.29 -6.25 -11.85
N HIS A 22 -12.76 -5.67 -12.93
CA HIS A 22 -11.75 -4.61 -12.91
C HIS A 22 -12.31 -3.23 -13.19
N VAL A 23 -13.52 -3.10 -13.75
CA VAL A 23 -14.10 -1.82 -14.16
C VAL A 23 -14.90 -1.16 -13.04
N ASN A 24 -14.74 0.16 -12.88
CA ASN A 24 -15.59 0.98 -12.01
C ASN A 24 -16.83 1.50 -12.77
N TYR A 25 -17.70 2.22 -12.07
CA TYR A 25 -18.93 2.79 -12.68
C TYR A 25 -18.65 3.84 -13.77
N LEU A 26 -17.42 4.37 -13.85
CA LEU A 26 -16.98 5.34 -14.86
C LEU A 26 -16.32 4.68 -16.07
N GLY A 27 -16.27 3.35 -16.17
CA GLY A 27 -15.59 2.65 -17.26
C GLY A 27 -14.06 2.60 -17.14
N MET A 28 -13.52 3.01 -15.99
CA MET A 28 -12.08 3.03 -15.72
C MET A 28 -11.66 1.84 -14.87
N VAL A 29 -10.38 1.46 -14.94
CA VAL A 29 -9.83 0.36 -14.13
C VAL A 29 -9.77 0.77 -12.65
N ARG A 30 -10.26 -0.09 -11.77
CA ARG A 30 -10.19 0.07 -10.31
C ARG A 30 -8.74 -0.05 -9.86
N GLY A 31 -8.17 1.02 -9.31
CA GLY A 31 -6.79 1.03 -8.81
C GLY A 31 -6.49 -0.08 -7.80
N GLY A 32 -7.43 -0.39 -6.89
CA GLY A 32 -7.27 -1.49 -5.93
C GLY A 32 -7.09 -2.86 -6.59
N ARG A 33 -7.88 -3.16 -7.64
CA ARG A 33 -7.72 -4.39 -8.43
C ARG A 33 -6.41 -4.40 -9.21
N LEU A 34 -5.99 -3.25 -9.74
CA LEU A 34 -4.70 -3.16 -10.41
C LEU A 34 -3.53 -3.45 -9.45
N ILE A 35 -3.58 -2.99 -8.20
CA ILE A 35 -2.57 -3.28 -7.18
C ILE A 35 -2.53 -4.78 -6.85
N GLU A 36 -3.69 -5.44 -6.79
CA GLU A 36 -3.80 -6.90 -6.62
C GLU A 36 -3.12 -7.66 -7.76
N GLU A 37 -3.35 -7.27 -9.01
CA GLU A 37 -2.66 -7.84 -10.19
C GLU A 37 -1.14 -7.62 -10.15
N MET A 38 -0.70 -6.45 -9.68
CA MET A 38 0.72 -6.14 -9.49
C MET A 38 1.35 -7.03 -8.41
N ASP A 39 0.65 -7.29 -7.30
CA ASP A 39 1.12 -8.19 -6.24
C ASP A 39 1.26 -9.64 -6.73
N MET A 40 0.28 -10.13 -7.50
CA MET A 40 0.36 -11.46 -8.13
C MET A 40 1.56 -11.58 -9.08
N LEU A 41 1.82 -10.54 -9.89
CA LEU A 41 3.01 -10.51 -10.74
C LEU A 41 4.31 -10.49 -9.92
N ALA A 42 4.34 -9.77 -8.78
CA ALA A 42 5.49 -9.75 -7.89
C ALA A 42 5.82 -11.15 -7.36
N ILE A 43 4.80 -11.88 -6.88
CA ILE A 43 4.95 -13.27 -6.41
C ILE A 43 5.46 -14.17 -7.54
N TRP A 44 4.94 -14.03 -8.76
CA TRP A 44 5.39 -14.84 -9.89
C TRP A 44 6.85 -14.57 -10.26
N ILE A 45 7.29 -13.30 -10.22
CA ILE A 45 8.69 -12.91 -10.41
C ILE A 45 9.58 -13.55 -9.33
N CYS A 46 9.14 -13.61 -8.07
CA CYS A 46 9.88 -14.29 -6.99
C CYS A 46 10.11 -15.77 -7.32
N HIS A 47 9.06 -16.49 -7.71
CA HIS A 47 9.16 -17.90 -8.09
C HIS A 47 10.12 -18.12 -9.27
N CYS A 48 10.13 -17.19 -10.22
CA CYS A 48 11.03 -17.27 -11.37
C CYS A 48 12.49 -16.96 -11.05
N HIS A 49 12.74 -16.10 -10.06
CA HIS A 49 14.08 -15.67 -9.65
C HIS A 49 14.80 -16.71 -8.80
N VAL A 50 14.08 -17.38 -7.90
CA VAL A 50 14.65 -18.44 -7.05
C VAL A 50 14.78 -19.72 -7.86
N LYS A 51 16.03 -20.10 -8.12
CA LYS A 51 16.41 -21.33 -8.82
C LYS A 51 17.28 -22.17 -7.89
N LEU A 52 16.82 -23.36 -7.56
CA LEU A 52 17.55 -24.35 -6.76
C LEU A 52 18.11 -25.42 -7.70
N PRO A 53 19.43 -25.48 -7.93
CA PRO A 53 20.02 -26.46 -8.84
C PRO A 53 19.91 -27.91 -8.31
N SER A 54 19.70 -28.09 -7.00
CA SER A 54 19.52 -29.39 -6.35
C SER A 54 18.08 -29.92 -6.38
N LEU A 55 17.10 -29.11 -6.81
CA LEU A 55 15.71 -29.51 -6.81
C LEU A 55 15.41 -30.36 -8.06
N PRO A 56 14.77 -31.54 -7.92
CA PRO A 56 14.36 -32.35 -9.07
C PRO A 56 13.45 -31.57 -10.01
N ARG A 57 13.57 -31.84 -11.31
CA ARG A 57 12.61 -31.33 -12.30
C ARG A 57 11.21 -31.83 -11.91
N ASN A 58 10.22 -30.94 -11.92
CA ASN A 58 8.82 -31.18 -11.53
C ASN A 58 8.48 -31.21 -10.03
N THR A 59 9.41 -30.87 -9.13
CA THR A 59 9.06 -30.64 -7.71
C THR A 59 8.67 -29.16 -7.50
N PRO A 60 7.58 -28.86 -6.76
CA PRO A 60 7.25 -27.48 -6.42
C PRO A 60 8.35 -26.86 -5.57
N LEU A 61 8.58 -25.56 -5.77
CA LEU A 61 9.57 -24.82 -5.00
C LEU A 61 9.13 -24.78 -3.52
N PRO A 62 9.96 -25.23 -2.55
CA PRO A 62 9.59 -25.27 -1.13
C PRO A 62 9.73 -23.88 -0.46
N TYR A 63 9.25 -22.85 -1.15
CA TYR A 63 9.32 -21.45 -0.75
C TYR A 63 7.92 -20.86 -0.70
N THR A 64 7.69 -20.08 0.33
CA THR A 64 6.51 -19.24 0.47
C THR A 64 6.97 -17.80 0.35
N PHE A 65 6.42 -17.07 -0.62
CA PHE A 65 6.71 -15.65 -0.79
C PHE A 65 5.58 -14.83 -0.17
N VAL A 66 5.95 -13.87 0.66
CA VAL A 66 5.02 -12.98 1.33
C VAL A 66 5.37 -11.55 1.00
N THR A 67 4.36 -10.75 0.67
CA THR A 67 4.50 -9.31 0.51
C THR A 67 4.72 -8.69 1.89
N LEU A 68 5.94 -8.22 2.14
CA LEU A 68 6.26 -7.56 3.40
C LEU A 68 5.74 -6.12 3.39
N LEU A 69 5.91 -5.43 2.25
CA LEU A 69 5.58 -4.02 2.14
C LEU A 69 5.41 -3.62 0.67
N VAL A 70 4.40 -2.78 0.42
CA VAL A 70 4.25 -2.03 -0.82
C VAL A 70 4.80 -0.63 -0.56
N ASP A 71 5.93 -0.29 -1.17
CA ASP A 71 6.68 0.95 -0.85
C ASP A 71 6.04 2.18 -1.48
N SER A 72 5.78 2.08 -2.77
CA SER A 72 5.06 3.10 -3.50
C SER A 72 4.33 2.46 -4.66
N VAL A 73 3.11 2.89 -4.87
CA VAL A 73 2.37 2.67 -6.11
C VAL A 73 1.92 4.04 -6.60
N GLU A 74 2.44 4.44 -7.75
CA GLU A 74 2.10 5.67 -8.42
C GLU A 74 1.17 5.34 -9.57
N LEU A 75 -0.10 5.73 -9.45
CA LEU A 75 -1.08 5.68 -10.53
C LEU A 75 -0.99 7.01 -11.29
N LEU A 76 -0.25 7.02 -12.40
CA LEU A 76 0.05 8.22 -13.17
C LEU A 76 -1.15 8.67 -14.02
N VAL A 77 -1.84 7.70 -14.61
CA VAL A 77 -2.95 7.91 -15.54
C VAL A 77 -4.03 6.88 -15.23
N GLN A 78 -5.30 7.26 -15.30
CA GLN A 78 -6.38 6.29 -15.17
C GLN A 78 -6.43 5.41 -16.42
N ALA A 79 -6.27 4.10 -16.23
CA ALA A 79 -6.39 3.12 -17.31
C ALA A 79 -7.85 2.94 -17.74
N LYS A 80 -8.05 2.80 -19.05
CA LYS A 80 -9.36 2.44 -19.60
C LYS A 80 -9.59 0.94 -19.46
N ALA A 81 -10.82 0.54 -19.17
CA ALA A 81 -11.15 -0.87 -18.94
C ALA A 81 -11.46 -1.66 -20.23
N ASP A 82 -11.46 -1.02 -21.39
CA ASP A 82 -11.72 -1.61 -22.71
C ASP A 82 -10.44 -2.01 -23.47
N ILE A 83 -9.27 -1.65 -22.95
CA ILE A 83 -7.97 -1.90 -23.58
C ILE A 83 -7.10 -2.75 -22.63
N ASP A 84 -6.43 -3.76 -23.17
CA ASP A 84 -5.56 -4.64 -22.40
C ASP A 84 -4.40 -3.87 -21.73
N LEU A 85 -4.03 -4.31 -20.53
CA LEU A 85 -2.89 -3.76 -19.80
C LEU A 85 -1.69 -4.69 -19.89
N MET A 86 -0.51 -4.13 -20.14
CA MET A 86 0.75 -4.84 -20.12
C MET A 86 1.48 -4.54 -18.81
N LEU A 87 1.56 -5.55 -17.94
CA LEU A 87 2.33 -5.49 -16.71
C LEU A 87 3.72 -6.07 -16.98
N SER A 88 4.75 -5.39 -16.50
CA SER A 88 6.13 -5.86 -16.62
C SER A 88 6.85 -5.62 -15.30
N GLY A 89 7.76 -6.51 -14.92
CA GLY A 89 8.50 -6.33 -13.68
C GLY A 89 9.81 -7.09 -13.65
N HIS A 90 10.68 -6.71 -12.73
CA HIS A 90 11.97 -7.35 -12.49
C HIS A 90 12.41 -7.18 -11.03
N VAL A 91 13.35 -8.02 -10.62
CA VAL A 91 14.01 -7.87 -9.30
C VAL A 91 15.07 -6.79 -9.40
N SER A 92 14.89 -5.71 -8.62
CA SER A 92 15.78 -4.54 -8.58
C SER A 92 16.88 -4.70 -7.54
N TRP A 93 16.61 -5.42 -6.46
CA TRP A 93 17.58 -5.68 -5.40
C TRP A 93 17.25 -6.97 -4.65
N THR A 94 18.27 -7.62 -4.09
CA THR A 94 18.13 -8.85 -3.30
C THR A 94 18.94 -8.72 -2.00
N GLY A 95 18.33 -9.11 -0.90
CA GLY A 95 18.95 -9.31 0.40
C GLY A 95 19.35 -10.76 0.64
N THR A 96 19.37 -11.16 1.91
CA THR A 96 19.56 -12.55 2.33
C THR A 96 18.30 -13.38 2.08
N SER A 97 17.15 -12.88 2.52
CA SER A 97 15.82 -13.52 2.38
C SER A 97 14.74 -12.56 1.87
N SER A 98 15.13 -11.38 1.38
CA SER A 98 14.20 -10.36 0.86
C SER A 98 14.56 -9.94 -0.55
N MET A 99 13.56 -9.52 -1.32
CA MET A 99 13.70 -9.10 -2.72
C MET A 99 12.87 -7.85 -2.96
N GLU A 100 13.47 -6.85 -3.58
CA GLU A 100 12.75 -5.68 -4.06
C GLU A 100 12.41 -5.88 -5.54
N ILE A 101 11.13 -5.71 -5.87
CA ILE A 101 10.59 -5.89 -7.22
C ILE A 101 10.05 -4.56 -7.71
N SER A 102 10.49 -4.15 -8.89
CA SER A 102 9.95 -2.98 -9.58
C SER A 102 9.02 -3.43 -10.69
N ILE A 103 7.80 -2.91 -10.66
CA ILE A 103 6.72 -3.22 -11.60
C ILE A 103 6.32 -1.95 -12.35
N ASN A 104 6.12 -2.09 -13.64
CA ASN A 104 5.67 -1.05 -14.55
C ASN A 104 4.45 -1.57 -15.33
N VAL A 105 3.34 -0.85 -15.23
CA VAL A 105 2.10 -1.12 -15.95
C VAL A 105 1.96 -0.10 -17.07
N ARG A 106 1.79 -0.61 -18.30
CA ARG A 106 1.58 0.18 -19.50
C ARG A 106 0.28 -0.18 -20.17
N GLN A 107 -0.33 0.80 -20.81
CA GLN A 107 -1.43 0.63 -21.73
C GLN A 107 -1.01 1.30 -23.03
N GLN A 108 -0.89 0.52 -24.11
CA GLN A 108 -0.30 1.00 -25.36
C GLN A 108 1.10 1.62 -25.09
N GLU A 109 1.36 2.85 -25.54
CA GLU A 109 2.63 3.56 -25.30
C GLU A 109 2.67 4.34 -23.98
N GLN A 110 1.56 4.40 -23.24
CA GLN A 110 1.45 5.20 -22.02
C GLN A 110 1.76 4.37 -20.76
N THR A 111 2.52 4.96 -19.83
CA THR A 111 2.73 4.36 -18.51
C THR A 111 1.58 4.72 -17.59
N ILE A 112 0.84 3.71 -17.16
CA ILE A 112 -0.34 3.86 -16.29
C ILE A 112 0.08 3.87 -14.83
N ALA A 113 0.92 2.92 -14.42
CA ALA A 113 1.31 2.77 -13.04
C ALA A 113 2.75 2.29 -12.88
N LYS A 114 3.38 2.70 -11.79
CA LYS A 114 4.69 2.17 -11.34
C LYS A 114 4.55 1.73 -9.89
N GLY A 115 5.14 0.59 -9.56
CA GLY A 115 5.08 0.03 -8.22
C GLY A 115 6.41 -0.54 -7.77
N ILE A 116 6.71 -0.39 -6.48
CA ILE A 116 7.85 -1.04 -5.81
C ILE A 116 7.30 -1.92 -4.69
N PHE A 117 7.59 -3.22 -4.80
CA PHE A 117 7.16 -4.24 -3.84
C PHE A 117 8.38 -4.81 -3.14
N LEU A 118 8.29 -4.97 -1.83
CA LEU A 118 9.28 -5.67 -1.02
C LEU A 118 8.71 -7.03 -0.61
N MET A 119 9.31 -8.08 -1.16
CA MET A 119 8.92 -9.47 -0.93
C MET A 119 9.90 -10.14 0.03
N VAL A 120 9.40 -11.05 0.85
CA VAL A 120 10.23 -11.90 1.73
C VAL A 120 10.01 -13.36 1.36
N ALA A 121 11.10 -14.10 1.29
CA ALA A 121 11.11 -15.54 1.11
C ALA A 121 11.13 -16.24 2.47
N ARG A 122 10.20 -17.18 2.65
CA ARG A 122 10.09 -18.06 3.81
C ARG A 122 10.12 -19.51 3.37
N ASN A 123 10.46 -20.41 4.28
CA ASN A 123 10.39 -21.84 4.02
C ASN A 123 8.93 -22.30 3.82
N ALA A 124 8.73 -23.48 3.22
CA ALA A 124 7.41 -24.03 2.94
C ALA A 124 6.50 -24.13 4.18
N THR A 125 7.08 -24.35 5.37
CA THR A 125 6.34 -24.43 6.65
C THR A 125 6.10 -23.07 7.31
N ASN A 126 6.49 -21.97 6.65
CA ASN A 126 6.37 -20.59 7.15
C ASN A 126 7.08 -20.32 8.50
N THR A 127 7.91 -21.23 9.01
CA THR A 127 8.58 -21.11 10.32
C THR A 127 9.81 -20.20 10.29
N GLY A 128 10.46 -20.01 9.13
CA GLY A 128 11.72 -19.25 9.06
C GLY A 128 12.03 -18.61 7.71
N PRO A 129 13.00 -17.67 7.68
CA PRO A 129 13.44 -17.01 6.47
C PRO A 129 14.17 -18.00 5.54
N ALA A 130 13.93 -17.90 4.24
CA ALA A 130 14.59 -18.73 3.23
C ALA A 130 15.54 -17.89 2.36
N PRO A 131 16.73 -18.41 2.00
CA PRO A 131 17.72 -17.65 1.26
C PRO A 131 17.30 -17.42 -0.20
N VAL A 132 17.60 -16.25 -0.74
CA VAL A 132 17.32 -15.89 -2.14
C VAL A 132 18.61 -15.74 -2.95
N ASN A 133 18.49 -15.94 -4.27
CA ASN A 133 19.62 -15.82 -5.18
C ASN A 133 20.13 -14.36 -5.23
N PRO A 134 21.43 -14.10 -4.96
CA PRO A 134 21.98 -12.76 -5.02
C PRO A 134 21.95 -12.18 -6.44
N LEU A 135 21.49 -10.95 -6.56
CA LEU A 135 21.45 -10.22 -7.82
C LEU A 135 22.83 -9.61 -8.12
N LYS A 136 23.39 -9.95 -9.29
CA LYS A 136 24.59 -9.31 -9.84
C LYS A 136 24.18 -8.49 -11.07
N PRO A 137 24.13 -7.15 -10.98
CA PRO A 137 23.77 -6.32 -12.13
C PRO A 137 24.88 -6.42 -13.18
N THR A 138 24.51 -6.78 -14.41
CA THR A 138 25.48 -6.98 -15.51
C THR A 138 25.55 -5.76 -16.41
N MET A 139 24.40 -5.12 -16.67
CA MET A 139 24.32 -3.95 -17.58
C MET A 139 24.33 -2.63 -16.81
N GLU A 140 24.72 -1.54 -17.45
CA GLU A 140 24.75 -0.19 -16.84
C GLU A 140 23.38 0.24 -16.33
N GLN A 141 22.32 0.03 -17.12
CA GLN A 141 20.94 0.31 -16.69
C GLN A 141 20.56 -0.49 -15.43
N GLU A 142 20.99 -1.75 -15.32
CA GLU A 142 20.74 -2.58 -14.13
C GLU A 142 21.49 -2.06 -12.91
N LYS A 143 22.69 -1.48 -13.09
CA LYS A 143 23.44 -0.84 -12.00
C LYS A 143 22.71 0.37 -11.45
N ILE A 144 22.13 1.22 -12.31
CA ILE A 144 21.34 2.38 -11.89
C ILE A 144 20.16 1.94 -11.03
N TYR A 145 19.38 0.94 -11.48
CA TYR A 145 18.26 0.41 -10.69
C TYR A 145 18.71 -0.18 -9.36
N TRP A 146 19.83 -0.89 -9.35
CA TRP A 146 20.38 -1.52 -8.14
C TRP A 146 20.89 -0.48 -7.13
N GLU A 147 21.57 0.57 -7.58
CA GLU A 147 22.04 1.68 -6.74
C GLU A 147 20.86 2.45 -6.15
N ALA A 148 19.87 2.80 -6.98
CA ALA A 148 18.64 3.46 -6.53
C ALA A 148 17.89 2.63 -5.49
N ALA A 149 17.82 1.31 -5.66
CA ALA A 149 17.23 0.40 -4.67
C ALA A 149 18.03 0.37 -3.35
N LYS A 150 19.36 0.36 -3.43
CA LYS A 150 20.26 0.40 -2.27
C LYS A 150 20.12 1.69 -1.46
N GLU A 151 19.97 2.84 -2.13
CA GLU A 151 19.70 4.11 -1.48
C GLU A 151 18.33 4.14 -0.81
N ARG A 152 17.29 3.66 -1.48
CA ARG A 152 15.95 3.54 -0.90
C ARG A 152 15.97 2.67 0.36
N LYS A 153 16.72 1.57 0.37
CA LYS A 153 16.89 0.73 1.56
C LYS A 153 17.57 1.48 2.71
N LYS A 154 18.63 2.25 2.45
CA LYS A 154 19.32 3.06 3.49
C LYS A 154 18.39 4.08 4.15
N LYS A 155 17.43 4.63 3.40
CA LYS A 155 16.42 5.57 3.92
C LYS A 155 15.31 4.89 4.71
N LYS A 156 15.14 3.56 4.60
CA LYS A 156 14.03 2.77 5.18
C LYS A 156 14.37 2.05 6.49
N THR A 157 15.33 2.55 7.27
CA THR A 157 15.72 1.91 8.54
C THR A 157 14.60 1.91 9.59
N THR A 158 13.53 2.69 9.39
CA THR A 158 12.35 2.69 10.27
C THR A 158 11.28 1.75 9.69
N PRO A 159 10.91 0.66 10.40
CA PRO A 159 9.77 -0.15 10.00
C PRO A 159 8.51 0.69 10.10
N SER A 160 7.72 0.71 9.04
CA SER A 160 6.37 1.25 9.00
C SER A 160 5.45 0.39 9.87
N THR A 161 5.51 0.60 11.19
CA THR A 161 4.43 0.27 12.11
C THR A 161 3.31 1.29 11.99
N CYS A 162 2.07 0.91 12.34
CA CYS A 162 0.88 1.79 12.33
C CYS A 162 1.07 3.11 13.12
N LEU A 163 2.03 3.14 14.04
CA LEU A 163 2.53 4.38 14.64
C LEU A 163 3.89 4.74 14.02
N ASP A 164 3.94 5.92 13.41
CA ASP A 164 5.19 6.63 13.17
C ASP A 164 5.84 6.89 14.54
N LYS A 165 6.88 6.11 14.87
CA LYS A 165 7.59 6.22 16.15
C LYS A 165 8.47 7.47 16.21
N THR A 166 8.55 8.22 15.12
CA THR A 166 9.34 9.44 15.03
C THR A 166 8.66 10.53 15.86
N PRO A 167 9.33 11.07 16.89
CA PRO A 167 8.78 12.15 17.69
C PRO A 167 8.45 13.37 16.82
N LEU A 168 7.54 14.22 17.30
CA LEU A 168 7.22 15.47 16.62
C LEU A 168 8.43 16.42 16.71
N THR A 169 8.82 16.98 15.58
CA THR A 169 9.85 18.02 15.48
C THR A 169 9.33 19.35 16.02
N GLU A 170 10.22 20.26 16.41
CA GLU A 170 9.85 21.62 16.85
C GLU A 170 8.85 22.36 15.92
N PRO A 171 9.02 22.37 14.58
CA PRO A 171 8.05 23.02 13.70
C PRO A 171 6.68 22.32 13.69
N GLU A 172 6.63 21.00 13.92
CA GLU A 172 5.36 20.26 13.99
C GLU A 172 4.66 20.47 15.33
N GLN A 173 5.41 20.63 16.42
CA GLN A 173 4.85 21.03 17.71
C GLN A 173 4.25 22.45 17.63
N LYS A 174 4.92 23.37 16.95
CA LYS A 174 4.37 24.70 16.67
C LYS A 174 3.10 24.62 15.82
N LEU A 175 3.10 23.80 14.78
CA LEU A 175 1.91 23.57 13.95
C LEU A 175 0.75 22.98 14.76
N MET A 176 1.02 22.04 15.67
CA MET A 176 0.02 21.47 16.57
C MET A 176 -0.65 22.55 17.41
N TYR A 177 0.13 23.47 17.97
CA TYR A 177 -0.38 24.62 18.70
C TYR A 177 -1.21 25.56 17.80
N GLU A 178 -0.74 25.86 16.60
CA GLU A 178 -1.47 26.68 15.61
C GLU A 178 -2.83 26.04 15.24
N LEU A 179 -2.87 24.73 15.00
CA LEU A 179 -4.10 23.98 14.71
C LEU A 179 -5.06 24.01 15.91
N PHE A 180 -4.55 23.82 17.13
CA PHE A 180 -5.35 23.91 18.35
C PHE A 180 -6.00 25.30 18.50
N MET A 181 -5.21 26.37 18.33
CA MET A 181 -5.69 27.75 18.39
C MET A 181 -6.74 28.03 17.32
N ARG A 182 -6.59 27.46 16.11
CA ARG A 182 -7.55 27.62 15.00
C ARG A 182 -8.87 26.88 15.23
N THR A 183 -8.83 25.73 15.89
CA THR A 183 -9.99 24.87 16.17
C THR A 183 -10.78 25.33 17.40
N ARG A 184 -10.10 25.58 18.54
CA ARG A 184 -10.76 25.89 19.83
C ARG A 184 -10.78 27.37 20.22
N GLY A 185 -10.02 28.22 19.54
CA GLY A 185 -9.95 29.65 19.86
C GLY A 185 -9.33 29.91 21.25
N THR A 186 -9.60 31.08 21.81
CA THR A 186 -9.08 31.52 23.13
C THR A 186 -9.75 30.85 24.32
N ASP A 187 -10.81 30.06 24.10
CA ASP A 187 -11.56 29.47 25.18
C ASP A 187 -11.15 28.02 25.40
N ILE A 188 -10.28 27.88 26.38
CA ILE A 188 -9.73 26.61 26.84
C ILE A 188 -10.71 25.85 27.75
N LEU A 189 -11.79 26.48 28.20
CA LEU A 189 -12.67 25.96 29.26
C LEU A 189 -13.93 25.27 28.74
N TRP A 190 -14.46 25.65 27.58
CA TRP A 190 -15.60 24.95 26.98
C TRP A 190 -15.21 24.09 25.77
N GLU A 191 -15.98 23.02 25.54
CA GLU A 191 -15.82 22.15 24.37
C GLU A 191 -16.56 22.66 23.12
N ARG A 192 -17.45 23.65 23.29
CA ARG A 192 -18.27 24.18 22.20
C ARG A 192 -18.02 25.67 21.99
N SER A 193 -17.04 25.98 21.15
CA SER A 193 -17.02 27.28 20.48
C SER A 193 -18.18 27.28 19.51
N ASN A 194 -19.07 28.25 19.65
CA ASN A 194 -20.00 28.59 18.58
C ASN A 194 -19.20 29.27 17.44
N VAL A 195 -18.27 28.54 16.81
CA VAL A 195 -17.69 28.99 15.54
C VAL A 195 -18.79 28.88 14.49
N GLU A 196 -19.18 30.01 13.91
CA GLU A 196 -20.03 30.04 12.72
C GLU A 196 -19.50 29.05 11.67
N LYS A 197 -20.41 28.32 11.02
CA LYS A 197 -20.14 27.18 10.12
C LYS A 197 -18.80 27.30 9.41
N PRO A 198 -17.74 26.65 9.92
CA PRO A 198 -16.43 26.85 9.36
C PRO A 198 -16.35 26.29 7.93
N ASP A 199 -15.57 26.95 7.07
CA ASP A 199 -15.22 26.45 5.74
C ASP A 199 -14.20 25.28 5.79
N PHE A 200 -14.22 24.52 6.89
CA PHE A 200 -13.50 23.26 7.05
C PHE A 200 -14.43 22.14 7.51
N SER A 201 -13.98 20.90 7.39
CA SER A 201 -14.64 19.71 7.93
C SER A 201 -13.78 19.06 9.01
N TRP A 202 -14.39 18.53 10.06
CA TRP A 202 -13.65 17.75 11.05
C TRP A 202 -13.17 16.42 10.47
N ILE A 203 -11.97 15.96 10.86
CA ILE A 203 -11.46 14.63 10.46
C ILE A 203 -12.44 13.54 10.88
N SER A 204 -13.01 13.62 12.08
CA SER A 204 -14.06 12.72 12.58
C SER A 204 -15.27 12.59 11.65
N ASN A 205 -15.67 13.66 10.98
CA ASN A 205 -16.80 13.65 10.04
C ASN A 205 -16.46 12.97 8.70
N THR A 206 -15.19 12.72 8.41
CA THR A 206 -14.74 12.08 7.16
C THR A 206 -14.61 10.56 7.27
N GLN A 207 -14.88 10.00 8.45
CA GLN A 207 -14.73 8.56 8.70
C GLN A 207 -15.66 7.73 7.81
N ARG A 208 -15.06 6.73 7.15
CA ARG A 208 -15.78 5.68 6.42
C ARG A 208 -15.23 4.33 6.80
N SER A 209 -16.11 3.41 7.19
CA SER A 209 -15.72 2.05 7.55
C SER A 209 -16.46 1.05 6.69
N THR A 210 -15.80 -0.03 6.32
CA THR A 210 -16.39 -1.16 5.62
C THR A 210 -15.87 -2.45 6.24
N VAL A 211 -16.72 -3.49 6.26
CA VAL A 211 -16.37 -4.81 6.76
C VAL A 211 -16.33 -5.76 5.58
N LEU A 212 -15.20 -6.44 5.43
CA LEU A 212 -14.98 -7.47 4.43
C LEU A 212 -15.09 -8.83 5.13
N LEU A 213 -16.08 -9.61 4.68
CA LEU A 213 -16.26 -10.97 5.16
C LEU A 213 -15.29 -11.91 4.41
N PRO A 214 -14.52 -12.75 5.12
CA PRO A 214 -13.67 -13.75 4.50
C PRO A 214 -14.51 -14.89 3.90
N PHE A 215 -14.72 -14.86 2.59
CA PHE A 215 -15.33 -16.00 1.90
C PHE A 215 -14.27 -17.07 1.57
N PRO A 216 -14.58 -18.37 1.63
CA PRO A 216 -13.65 -19.44 1.28
C PRO A 216 -13.04 -19.30 -0.13
N GLU A 217 -13.77 -18.70 -1.08
CA GLU A 217 -13.27 -18.44 -2.43
C GLU A 217 -12.16 -17.38 -2.48
N ASN A 218 -12.03 -16.54 -1.45
CA ASN A 218 -11.00 -15.50 -1.35
C ASN A 218 -9.69 -16.02 -0.73
N ARG A 219 -9.55 -17.33 -0.53
CA ARG A 219 -8.35 -17.93 0.04
C ARG A 219 -7.21 -17.92 -0.98
N ASN A 220 -6.03 -17.52 -0.55
CA ASN A 220 -4.81 -17.74 -1.31
C ASN A 220 -4.41 -19.23 -1.31
N ASN A 221 -3.40 -19.61 -2.09
CA ASN A 221 -2.87 -20.99 -2.15
C ASN A 221 -2.38 -21.53 -0.79
N HIS A 222 -2.25 -20.67 0.22
CA HIS A 222 -1.87 -20.99 1.59
C HIS A 222 -3.06 -20.99 2.55
N ASN A 223 -4.30 -20.99 2.02
CA ASN A 223 -5.55 -21.05 2.77
C ASN A 223 -5.82 -19.82 3.67
N THR A 224 -5.06 -18.73 3.50
CA THR A 224 -5.27 -17.45 4.21
C THR A 224 -5.89 -16.43 3.27
N ILE A 225 -6.74 -15.54 3.78
CA ILE A 225 -7.58 -14.69 2.90
C ILE A 225 -6.89 -13.37 2.54
N TYR A 226 -6.07 -12.81 3.40
CA TYR A 226 -5.05 -11.80 3.10
C TYR A 226 -3.99 -11.96 4.20
N ALA A 227 -2.79 -11.38 4.06
CA ALA A 227 -1.69 -11.54 5.01
C ALA A 227 -2.16 -11.37 6.48
N SER A 228 -2.43 -12.49 7.16
CA SER A 228 -2.89 -12.52 8.54
C SER A 228 -2.09 -13.56 9.31
N MET A 229 -1.99 -13.32 10.62
CA MET A 229 -1.09 -13.93 11.58
C MET A 229 -1.01 -15.47 11.50
N PRO A 230 0.12 -16.07 11.94
CA PRO A 230 0.39 -17.49 11.77
C PRO A 230 -0.58 -18.47 12.45
N ASP A 231 -1.50 -18.03 13.30
CA ASP A 231 -2.07 -18.91 14.34
C ASP A 231 -3.61 -18.89 14.53
N GLU A 232 -4.40 -18.20 13.70
CA GLU A 232 -5.88 -18.18 13.86
C GLU A 232 -6.65 -18.58 12.59
N ASP A 233 -7.72 -19.35 12.79
CA ASP A 233 -8.61 -19.85 11.74
C ASP A 233 -9.25 -18.68 10.97
N PRO A 234 -8.92 -18.46 9.68
CA PRO A 234 -9.34 -17.28 8.94
C PRO A 234 -10.85 -17.24 8.63
N CYS A 235 -11.59 -18.33 8.91
CA CYS A 235 -13.04 -18.39 8.75
C CYS A 235 -13.82 -17.76 9.91
N GLY A 236 -13.16 -17.46 11.04
CA GLY A 236 -13.76 -16.77 12.18
C GLY A 236 -13.53 -15.27 12.22
N SER A 237 -12.55 -14.73 11.49
CA SER A 237 -12.12 -13.34 11.67
C SER A 237 -12.63 -12.41 10.58
N THR A 238 -13.33 -11.32 10.94
CA THR A 238 -13.80 -10.32 9.97
C THR A 238 -12.78 -9.20 9.80
N TYR A 239 -12.61 -8.70 8.57
CA TYR A 239 -11.68 -7.59 8.29
C TYR A 239 -12.46 -6.29 8.27
N GLN A 240 -12.15 -5.37 9.17
CA GLN A 240 -12.71 -4.02 9.15
C GLN A 240 -11.67 -3.04 8.60
N LEU A 241 -12.02 -2.35 7.52
CA LEU A 241 -11.22 -1.27 6.97
C LEU A 241 -11.88 0.06 7.31
N THR A 242 -11.17 0.93 8.00
CA THR A 242 -11.66 2.27 8.35
C THR A 242 -10.73 3.34 7.80
N ALA A 243 -11.26 4.25 6.98
CA ALA A 243 -10.55 5.33 6.35
C ALA A 243 -10.96 6.70 6.90
N TYR A 244 -9.98 7.59 7.01
CA TYR A 244 -10.11 8.98 7.44
C TYR A 244 -9.37 9.89 6.45
N VAL A 245 -9.94 11.06 6.14
CA VAL A 245 -9.20 12.12 5.44
C VAL A 245 -8.43 12.91 6.49
N VAL A 246 -7.13 12.69 6.57
CA VAL A 246 -6.28 13.23 7.66
C VAL A 246 -5.67 14.57 7.30
N TYR A 247 -5.43 14.84 6.02
CA TYR A 247 -4.84 16.10 5.56
C TYR A 247 -5.36 16.45 4.17
N THR A 248 -5.48 17.74 3.87
CA THR A 248 -5.95 18.24 2.57
C THR A 248 -5.10 19.43 2.13
N SER A 249 -4.80 19.51 0.84
CA SER A 249 -4.06 20.63 0.26
C SER A 249 -4.54 20.91 -1.16
N ASP A 250 -5.20 22.04 -1.35
CA ASP A 250 -5.80 22.47 -2.62
C ASP A 250 -6.74 21.42 -3.24
N LYS A 251 -6.27 20.66 -4.25
CA LYS A 251 -7.02 19.56 -4.88
C LYS A 251 -6.67 18.17 -4.34
N HIS A 252 -5.71 18.06 -3.43
CA HIS A 252 -5.23 16.79 -2.91
C HIS A 252 -5.85 16.47 -1.56
N MET A 253 -6.16 15.20 -1.37
CA MET A 253 -6.61 14.63 -0.11
C MET A 253 -5.68 13.50 0.30
N GLN A 254 -5.17 13.58 1.52
CA GLN A 254 -4.43 12.50 2.14
C GLN A 254 -5.38 11.69 3.03
N LEU A 255 -5.50 10.42 2.70
CA LEU A 255 -6.28 9.44 3.45
C LEU A 255 -5.35 8.56 4.26
N MET A 256 -5.82 8.19 5.44
CA MET A 256 -5.26 7.13 6.28
C MET A 256 -6.32 6.04 6.41
N ALA A 257 -6.03 4.84 5.90
CA ALA A 257 -6.91 3.68 6.01
C ALA A 257 -6.28 2.65 6.94
N VAL A 258 -6.98 2.29 8.01
CA VAL A 258 -6.53 1.33 9.01
C VAL A 258 -7.29 0.03 8.80
N ALA A 259 -6.55 -1.08 8.68
CA ALA A 259 -7.09 -2.42 8.57
C ALA A 259 -7.01 -3.13 9.93
N ASN A 260 -8.17 -3.54 10.42
CA ASN A 260 -8.34 -4.24 11.68
C ASN A 260 -8.88 -5.64 11.40
N VAL A 261 -8.37 -6.62 12.15
CA VAL A 261 -8.91 -7.97 12.18
C VAL A 261 -9.71 -8.10 13.47
N LEU A 262 -10.98 -8.45 13.31
CA LEU A 262 -11.91 -8.73 14.38
C LEU A 262 -12.08 -10.24 14.48
N ASP A 263 -11.60 -10.86 15.55
CA ASP A 263 -11.87 -12.27 15.80
C ASP A 263 -13.32 -12.44 16.31
N ALA A 264 -14.13 -13.24 15.63
CA ALA A 264 -15.52 -13.48 16.03
C ALA A 264 -15.64 -14.26 17.35
N ASN A 265 -14.60 -14.99 17.76
CA ASN A 265 -14.66 -15.79 18.99
C ASN A 265 -14.31 -14.96 20.23
N SER A 266 -13.22 -14.21 20.19
CA SER A 266 -12.76 -13.37 21.31
C SER A 266 -13.31 -11.95 21.30
N PHE A 267 -13.93 -11.51 20.19
CA PHE A 267 -14.29 -10.11 19.92
C PHE A 267 -13.10 -9.14 20.08
N SER A 268 -11.87 -9.66 19.98
CA SER A 268 -10.67 -8.84 20.03
C SER A 268 -10.41 -8.19 18.68
N GLU A 269 -9.96 -6.93 18.74
CA GLU A 269 -9.59 -6.15 17.57
C GLU A 269 -8.07 -6.01 17.53
N VAL A 270 -7.44 -6.56 16.49
CA VAL A 270 -6.01 -6.43 16.25
C VAL A 270 -5.79 -5.55 15.03
N GLN A 271 -5.14 -4.40 15.25
CA GLN A 271 -4.73 -3.53 14.16
C GLN A 271 -3.58 -4.17 13.39
N THR A 272 -3.78 -4.40 12.09
CA THR A 272 -2.80 -5.13 11.26
C THR A 272 -1.92 -4.18 10.45
N ASN A 273 -2.52 -3.19 9.79
CA ASN A 273 -1.78 -2.32 8.89
C ASN A 273 -2.48 -0.96 8.71
N ALA A 274 -1.70 0.08 8.42
CA ALA A 274 -2.18 1.40 8.07
C ALA A 274 -1.65 1.79 6.69
N PHE A 275 -2.56 2.20 5.81
CA PHE A 275 -2.26 2.64 4.46
C PHE A 275 -2.43 4.14 4.34
N HIS A 276 -1.44 4.80 3.73
CA HIS A 276 -1.49 6.23 3.44
C HIS A 276 -1.70 6.43 1.93
N LEU A 277 -2.85 7.00 1.56
CA LEU A 277 -3.28 7.14 0.17
C LEU A 277 -3.43 8.63 -0.16
N THR A 278 -2.85 9.06 -1.27
CA THR A 278 -3.02 10.43 -1.77
C THR A 278 -3.96 10.42 -2.96
N TYR A 279 -5.10 11.10 -2.85
CA TYR A 279 -6.07 11.27 -3.92
C TYR A 279 -6.00 12.68 -4.51
N LEU A 280 -6.19 12.78 -5.82
CA LEU A 280 -6.35 14.03 -6.53
C LEU A 280 -7.82 14.19 -6.93
N SER A 281 -8.40 15.33 -6.60
CA SER A 281 -9.75 15.74 -7.00
C SER A 281 -9.67 16.70 -8.20
N GLU A 282 -10.71 16.73 -9.04
CA GLU A 282 -10.83 17.70 -10.13
C GLU A 282 -11.04 19.12 -9.59
N HIS A 283 -11.82 19.22 -8.51
CA HIS A 283 -12.17 20.45 -7.81
C HIS A 283 -11.37 20.62 -6.52
N LYS A 284 -11.25 21.88 -6.08
CA LYS A 284 -10.65 22.21 -4.79
C LYS A 284 -11.42 21.50 -3.67
N VAL A 285 -10.69 20.82 -2.80
CA VAL A 285 -11.27 20.06 -1.70
C VAL A 285 -11.42 20.94 -0.47
N LYS A 286 -12.45 20.66 0.32
CA LYS A 286 -12.68 21.36 1.58
C LYS A 286 -11.56 21.01 2.57
N GLU A 287 -11.07 22.00 3.31
CA GLU A 287 -10.00 21.77 4.28
C GLU A 287 -10.48 20.87 5.42
N VAL A 288 -9.64 19.96 5.89
CA VAL A 288 -9.92 19.14 7.08
C VAL A 288 -9.11 19.58 8.29
N LEU A 289 -9.75 19.62 9.45
CA LEU A 289 -9.13 19.97 10.72
C LEU A 289 -9.31 18.89 11.79
N PRO A 290 -8.31 18.71 12.67
CA PRO A 290 -8.43 17.82 13.81
C PRO A 290 -9.23 18.49 14.94
N HIS A 291 -10.05 17.69 15.60
CA HIS A 291 -10.81 18.07 16.79
C HIS A 291 -10.13 17.63 18.10
N SER A 292 -9.39 16.53 18.06
CA SER A 292 -8.71 15.93 19.22
C SER A 292 -7.19 15.92 19.05
N TYR A 293 -6.45 15.74 20.15
CA TYR A 293 -4.99 15.59 20.09
C TYR A 293 -4.56 14.45 19.16
N GLN A 294 -5.24 13.31 19.24
CA GLN A 294 -4.99 12.15 18.39
C GLN A 294 -5.18 12.48 16.90
N GLU A 295 -6.26 13.19 16.55
CA GLU A 295 -6.48 13.64 15.18
C GLU A 295 -5.42 14.64 14.73
N THR A 296 -4.89 15.48 15.63
CA THR A 296 -3.81 16.41 15.29
C THR A 296 -2.53 15.67 14.94
N VAL A 297 -2.21 14.60 15.67
CA VAL A 297 -1.08 13.72 15.32
C VAL A 297 -1.33 13.08 13.95
N TRP A 298 -2.54 12.60 13.66
CA TRP A 298 -2.89 12.05 12.34
C TRP A 298 -2.76 13.07 11.23
N HIS A 299 -3.16 14.33 11.48
CA HIS A 299 -3.03 15.42 10.52
C HIS A 299 -1.56 15.72 10.19
N ILE A 300 -0.69 15.74 11.20
CA ILE A 300 0.75 15.95 11.03
C ILE A 300 1.38 14.79 10.25
N ILE A 301 1.07 13.55 10.60
CA ILE A 301 1.54 12.36 9.87
C ILE A 301 1.04 12.40 8.42
N GLY A 302 -0.23 12.74 8.20
CA GLY A 302 -0.82 12.93 6.88
C GLY A 302 -0.06 13.97 6.06
N ARG A 303 0.29 15.11 6.67
CA ARG A 303 1.11 16.15 6.04
C ARG A 303 2.52 15.64 5.68
N ARG A 304 3.19 14.86 6.55
CA ARG A 304 4.50 14.24 6.24
C ARG A 304 4.41 13.35 5.00
N HIS A 305 3.42 12.47 4.94
CA HIS A 305 3.22 11.59 3.78
C HIS A 305 2.91 12.37 2.50
N PHE A 306 2.11 13.42 2.60
CA PHE A 306 1.82 14.29 1.46
C PHE A 306 3.06 15.04 0.96
N GLN A 307 3.89 15.58 1.86
CA GLN A 307 5.15 16.22 1.49
C GLN A 307 6.13 15.23 0.86
N ALA A 308 6.22 14.00 1.39
CA ALA A 308 7.01 12.95 0.79
C ALA A 308 6.53 12.59 -0.63
N PHE A 309 5.21 12.61 -0.86
CA PHE A 309 4.63 12.46 -2.20
C PHE A 309 4.98 13.63 -3.12
N GLN A 310 4.90 14.88 -2.66
CA GLN A 310 5.27 16.05 -3.46
C GLN A 310 6.75 16.04 -3.86
N ASN A 311 7.63 15.60 -2.96
CA ASN A 311 9.07 15.50 -3.23
C ASN A 311 9.46 14.37 -4.20
N ARG A 312 8.52 13.47 -4.53
CA ARG A 312 8.73 12.37 -5.50
C ARG A 312 8.30 12.73 -6.92
N LYS A 313 7.45 13.75 -7.09
CA LYS A 313 7.05 14.30 -8.39
C LYS A 313 8.20 15.10 -9.00
#